data_AF-A0A2V7I667-F1
#
_entry.id   AF-A0A2V7I667-F1
#
_cell.length_a   1.000
_cell.length_b   1.000
_cell.length_c   1.000
_cell.angle_alpha   90.00
_cell.angle_beta   90.00
_cell.angle_gamma   90.00
#
_symmetry.space_group_name_H-M   'P 1'
#
loop_
_entity.id
_entity.type
_entity.pdbx_description
1 polymer ?
#
loop_
_entity_poly.entity_id
_entity_poly.type
_entity_poly.pdbx_seq_one_letter_code
_entity_poly.pdbx_strand_id
1 'polypeptide(L)'
;SLHHTHLLHSSAPNRGRDRRIGVGISYIPTRVRHVGPRRLTASLVRGHDRYGHFDPEPRPGADFDAEARAAHAEACARFFGSHGSVRTEVAGS
;
A
#
# COMPACT_ATOMS: atom_id res chain seq x y z
N SER A 1 4.20 1.19 15.98
CA SER A 1 3.82 -0.22 16.25
C SER A 1 4.34 -1.08 15.12
N LEU A 2 4.96 -2.22 15.44
CA LEU A 2 5.22 -3.28 14.47
C LEU A 2 4.41 -4.48 14.92
N HIS A 3 3.59 -5.01 14.01
CA HIS A 3 2.77 -6.19 14.29
C HIS A 3 2.68 -7.05 13.05
N HIS A 4 2.46 -8.34 13.27
CA HIS A 4 2.14 -9.25 12.19
C HIS A 4 0.75 -8.91 11.62
N THR A 5 0.56 -8.99 10.31
CA THR A 5 -0.72 -8.64 9.65
C THR A 5 -1.92 -9.41 10.21
N HIS A 6 -1.71 -10.64 10.68
CA HIS A 6 -2.76 -11.48 11.29
C HIS A 6 -2.88 -11.34 12.81
N LEU A 7 -2.16 -10.41 13.45
CA LEU A 7 -2.34 -10.13 14.86
C LEU A 7 -3.75 -9.57 15.07
N LEU A 8 -4.53 -10.13 16.00
CA LEU A 8 -5.80 -9.56 16.41
C LEU A 8 -5.58 -8.14 16.95
N HIS A 9 -6.28 -7.17 16.37
CA HIS A 9 -6.16 -5.78 16.77
C HIS A 9 -7.50 -5.05 16.62
N SER A 10 -7.69 -4.03 17.44
CA SER A 10 -8.82 -3.10 17.35
C SER A 10 -8.34 -1.69 17.66
N SER A 11 -9.13 -0.69 17.27
CA SER A 11 -8.84 0.70 17.61
C SER A 11 -10.00 1.26 18.43
N ALA A 12 -9.68 1.84 19.60
CA ALA A 12 -10.69 2.47 20.44
C ALA A 12 -11.28 3.73 19.77
N PRO A 13 -12.53 4.11 20.11
CA PRO A 13 -13.14 5.36 19.65
C PRO A 13 -12.26 6.58 19.97
N ASN A 14 -12.19 7.52 19.04
CA ASN A 14 -11.56 8.80 19.30
C ASN A 14 -12.52 9.69 20.12
N ARG A 15 -12.16 10.00 21.37
CA ARG A 15 -12.94 10.88 22.26
C ARG A 15 -12.41 12.31 22.34
N GLY A 16 -11.34 12.62 21.59
CA GLY A 16 -10.74 13.95 21.52
C GLY A 16 -11.46 14.87 20.52
N ARG A 17 -11.12 16.16 20.55
CA ARG A 17 -11.64 17.16 19.59
C ARG A 17 -10.92 17.11 18.24
N ASP A 18 -9.73 16.51 18.18
CA ASP A 18 -8.89 16.47 17.00
C ASP A 18 -8.90 15.10 16.29
N ARG A 19 -8.52 15.08 15.01
CA ARG A 19 -8.42 13.85 14.20
C ARG A 19 -7.25 12.99 14.65
N ARG A 20 -7.49 11.67 14.81
CA ARG A 20 -6.43 10.66 14.94
C ARG A 20 -6.07 10.10 13.56
N ILE A 21 -4.89 10.41 13.05
CA ILE A 21 -4.39 9.94 11.75
C ILE A 21 -3.33 8.87 11.98
N GLY A 22 -3.49 7.69 11.36
CA GLY A 22 -2.51 6.60 11.41
C GLY A 22 -1.95 6.30 10.02
N VAL A 23 -0.64 6.07 9.94
CA VAL A 23 0.04 5.62 8.71
C VAL A 23 0.53 4.19 8.93
N GLY A 24 0.09 3.28 8.06
CA GLY A 24 0.50 1.88 8.05
C GLY A 24 1.41 1.58 6.87
N ILE A 25 2.50 0.87 7.12
CA ILE A 25 3.43 0.39 6.09
C ILE A 25 3.61 -1.11 6.27
N SER A 26 3.35 -1.87 5.22
CA SER A 26 3.53 -3.33 5.19
C SER A 26 4.87 -3.68 4.56
N TYR A 27 5.67 -4.49 5.25
CA TYR A 27 6.94 -5.01 4.73
C TYR A 27 6.82 -6.49 4.42
N ILE A 28 7.37 -6.89 3.28
CA ILE A 28 7.44 -8.28 2.84
C ILE A 28 8.87 -8.60 2.37
N PRO A 29 9.39 -9.82 2.59
CA PRO A 29 10.67 -10.21 2.00
C PRO A 29 10.49 -10.47 0.50
N THR A 30 11.52 -10.21 -0.31
CA THR A 30 11.49 -10.33 -1.78
C THR A 30 11.06 -11.71 -2.30
N ARG A 31 11.22 -12.77 -1.50
CA ARG A 31 10.83 -14.15 -1.84
C ARG A 31 9.32 -14.43 -1.85
N VAL A 32 8.48 -13.55 -1.29
CA VAL A 32 7.03 -13.79 -1.31
C VAL A 32 6.44 -13.35 -2.64
N ARG A 33 5.30 -13.92 -3.01
CA ARG A 33 4.54 -13.54 -4.20
C ARG A 33 3.08 -13.31 -3.86
N HIS A 34 2.45 -12.42 -4.60
CA HIS A 34 0.99 -12.31 -4.60
C HIS A 34 0.36 -13.57 -5.24
N VAL A 35 -0.74 -14.05 -4.66
CA VAL A 35 -1.42 -15.29 -5.11
C VAL A 35 -2.61 -14.99 -6.03
N GLY A 36 -3.04 -13.72 -6.13
CA GLY A 36 -4.13 -13.32 -7.02
C GLY A 36 -3.75 -13.27 -8.51
N PRO A 37 -4.75 -13.07 -9.39
CA PRO A 37 -4.58 -13.19 -10.85
C PRO A 37 -3.79 -12.04 -11.49
N ARG A 38 -3.51 -10.97 -10.74
CA ARG A 38 -2.79 -9.78 -11.22
C ARG A 38 -1.48 -9.62 -10.48
N ARG A 39 -0.45 -9.18 -11.20
CA ARG A 39 0.80 -8.72 -10.60
C ARG A 39 0.57 -7.38 -9.91
N LEU A 40 1.22 -7.21 -8.76
CA LEU A 40 1.17 -5.99 -7.96
C LEU A 40 2.55 -5.33 -7.97
N THR A 41 2.58 -4.07 -7.57
CA THR A 41 3.82 -3.29 -7.45
C THR A 41 4.35 -3.35 -6.02
N ALA A 42 5.65 -3.12 -5.84
CA ALA A 42 6.26 -2.90 -4.53
C ALA A 42 7.57 -2.09 -4.65
N SER A 43 7.85 -1.29 -3.62
CA SER A 43 9.12 -0.58 -3.46
C SER A 43 10.19 -1.45 -2.80
N LEU A 44 11.35 -1.63 -3.46
CA LEU A 44 12.52 -2.24 -2.83
C LEU A 44 13.20 -1.24 -1.89
N VAL A 45 13.04 -1.46 -0.58
CA VAL A 45 13.58 -0.56 0.46
C VAL A 45 14.89 -1.05 1.08
N ARG A 46 15.28 -2.32 0.91
CA ARG A 46 16.52 -2.88 1.44
C ARG A 46 16.96 -4.14 0.69
N GLY A 47 18.27 -4.29 0.47
CA GLY A 47 18.87 -5.49 -0.12
C GLY A 47 18.74 -5.54 -1.64
N HIS A 48 18.59 -6.75 -2.18
CA HIS A 48 18.49 -7.01 -3.62
C HIS A 48 17.31 -7.94 -3.89
N ASP A 49 16.54 -7.65 -4.93
CA ASP A 49 15.50 -8.54 -5.43
C ASP A 49 16.06 -9.44 -6.55
N ARG A 50 15.94 -10.75 -6.35
CA ARG A 50 16.30 -11.80 -7.34
C ARG A 50 15.10 -12.61 -7.82
N TYR A 51 13.90 -12.31 -7.28
CA TYR A 51 12.68 -13.08 -7.53
C TYR A 51 11.74 -12.39 -8.51
N GLY A 52 11.67 -11.05 -8.52
CA GLY A 52 10.86 -10.30 -9.49
C GLY A 52 9.36 -10.56 -9.37
N HIS A 53 8.88 -10.95 -8.17
CA HIS A 53 7.47 -11.28 -7.95
C HIS A 53 6.55 -10.05 -7.99
N PHE A 54 7.09 -8.84 -7.83
CA PHE A 54 6.38 -7.57 -7.90
C PHE A 54 6.99 -6.68 -8.99
N ASP A 55 6.18 -5.80 -9.55
CA ASP A 55 6.68 -4.73 -10.43
C ASP A 55 7.33 -3.63 -9.59
N PRO A 56 8.54 -3.14 -9.95
CA PRO A 56 9.19 -2.07 -9.21
C PRO A 56 8.40 -0.77 -9.26
N GLU A 57 8.19 -0.15 -8.11
CA GLU A 57 7.61 1.19 -8.04
C GLU A 57 8.67 2.25 -8.36
N PRO A 58 8.33 3.28 -9.17
CA PRO A 58 9.24 4.39 -9.41
C PRO A 58 9.45 5.19 -8.13
N ARG A 59 10.68 5.68 -7.91
CA ARG A 59 10.95 6.61 -6.81
C ARG A 59 10.40 8.00 -7.19
N PRO A 60 9.66 8.68 -6.30
CA PRO A 60 9.25 10.05 -6.55
C PRO A 60 10.48 10.95 -6.74
N GLY A 61 10.46 11.77 -7.79
CA GLY A 61 11.56 12.72 -8.08
C GLY A 61 11.51 14.00 -7.24
N ALA A 62 10.31 14.37 -6.79
CA ALA A 62 10.06 15.56 -5.97
C ALA A 62 8.77 15.41 -5.17
N ASP A 63 8.54 16.34 -4.24
CA ASP A 63 7.26 16.47 -3.57
C ASP A 63 6.14 16.75 -4.58
N PHE A 64 5.03 16.03 -4.43
CA PHE A 64 3.85 16.12 -5.31
C PHE A 64 4.11 15.84 -6.79
N ASP A 65 5.18 15.12 -7.12
CA ASP A 65 5.50 14.70 -8.49
C ASP A 65 4.29 14.05 -9.18
N ALA A 66 3.96 14.55 -10.37
CA ALA A 66 2.76 14.14 -11.09
C ALA A 66 2.84 12.69 -11.55
N GLU A 67 4.03 12.24 -11.95
CA GLU A 67 4.27 10.87 -12.39
C GLU A 67 4.19 9.88 -11.24
N ALA A 68 4.81 10.19 -10.09
CA ALA A 68 4.70 9.38 -8.88
C ALA A 68 3.26 9.26 -8.38
N ARG A 69 2.47 10.34 -8.46
CA ARG A 69 1.05 10.31 -8.11
C ARG A 69 0.24 9.43 -9.06
N ALA A 70 0.52 9.48 -10.36
CA ALA A 70 -0.13 8.62 -11.35
C ALA A 70 0.23 7.14 -11.12
N ALA A 71 1.51 6.83 -10.91
CA ALA A 71 1.98 5.49 -10.59
C ALA A 71 1.34 4.94 -9.30
N HIS A 72 1.22 5.77 -8.26
CA HIS A 72 0.53 5.40 -7.03
C HIS A 72 -0.96 5.12 -7.24
N ALA A 73 -1.66 5.93 -8.04
CA ALA A 73 -3.06 5.72 -8.36
C ALA A 73 -3.27 4.38 -9.10
N GLU A 74 -2.39 4.05 -10.04
CA GLU A 74 -2.40 2.78 -10.75
C GLU A 74 -2.13 1.60 -9.81
N ALA A 75 -1.11 1.69 -8.95
CA ALA A 75 -0.79 0.67 -7.94
C ALA A 75 -1.99 0.39 -7.03
N CYS A 76 -2.68 1.43 -6.56
CA CYS A 76 -3.93 1.29 -5.82
C CYS A 76 -5.01 0.58 -6.64
N ALA A 77 -5.24 1.00 -7.89
CA ALA A 77 -6.25 0.38 -8.75
C ALA A 77 -5.98 -1.14 -8.96
N ARG A 78 -4.71 -1.52 -9.18
CA ARG A 78 -4.29 -2.92 -9.27
C ARG A 78 -4.57 -3.69 -7.97
N PHE A 79 -4.20 -3.12 -6.83
CA PHE A 79 -4.40 -3.72 -5.51
C PHE A 79 -5.88 -3.91 -5.18
N PHE A 80 -6.71 -2.87 -5.24
CA PHE A 80 -8.14 -3.00 -4.94
C PHE A 80 -8.89 -3.80 -6.01
N GLY A 81 -8.38 -3.84 -7.25
CA GLY A 81 -8.93 -4.70 -8.29
C GLY A 81 -8.59 -6.19 -8.09
N SER A 82 -7.59 -6.56 -7.28
CA SER A 82 -7.14 -7.96 -7.13
C SER A 82 -7.65 -8.67 -5.89
N HIS A 83 -8.15 -7.92 -4.90
CA HIS A 83 -8.80 -8.43 -3.70
C HIS A 83 -10.14 -7.73 -3.70
N GLY A 84 -11.29 -8.44 -3.68
CA GLY A 84 -12.64 -7.89 -3.92
C GLY A 84 -13.12 -6.73 -3.01
N SER A 85 -12.23 -6.06 -2.30
CA SER A 85 -12.39 -4.77 -1.64
C SER A 85 -12.40 -3.61 -2.62
N VAL A 86 -13.45 -2.81 -2.60
CA VAL A 86 -13.57 -1.56 -3.37
C VAL A 86 -13.01 -0.41 -2.53
N ARG A 87 -12.25 0.51 -3.14
CA ARG A 87 -11.94 1.79 -2.48
C ARG A 87 -13.25 2.51 -2.19
N THR A 88 -13.42 3.01 -0.98
CA THR A 88 -14.50 3.97 -0.70
C THR A 88 -14.26 5.20 -1.58
N GLU A 89 -15.17 5.46 -2.51
CA GLU A 89 -15.16 6.71 -3.27
C GLU A 89 -15.48 7.85 -2.30
N VAL A 90 -14.72 8.94 -2.41
CA VAL A 90 -15.12 10.19 -1.75
C VAL A 90 -16.26 10.72 -2.60
N ALA A 91 -17.49 10.69 -2.07
CA ALA A 91 -18.60 11.40 -2.68
C ALA A 91 -18.16 12.86 -2.88
N GLY A 92 -18.13 13.30 -4.13
CA GLY A 92 -17.75 14.67 -4.48
C GLY A 92 -18.61 15.66 -3.68
N SER A 93 -17.92 16.61 -3.03
CA SER A 93 -18.52 17.84 -2.53
C SER A 93 -18.71 18.84 -3.65
#